data_AF-A0A843C233-F1
#
_entry.id   AF-A0A843C233-F1
#
_cell.length_a   1.000
_cell.length_b   1.000
_cell.length_c   1.000
_cell.angle_alpha   90.00
_cell.angle_beta   90.00
_cell.angle_gamma   90.00
#
_symmetry.space_group_name_H-M   'P 1'
#
loop_
_entity.id
_entity.type
_entity.pdbx_description
1 polymer ?
#
loop_
_entity_poly.entity_id
_entity_poly.type
_entity_poly.pdbx_seq_one_letter_code
_entity_poly.pdbx_strand_id
1 'polypeptide(L)'
;MNVPGSPVDGWTYGQVAQDIVDWLAFGQVESPVPNIVWEGGWDYSAVDNGADVGAYHGDQSNSGYATIGLGEAEDFGCTIPDWVKTELDVYIDHLQDDVDGDTNDGGSWYSYPGDPIGVNIYKTGTLIFEMAFVGDAPSTQRVTNATDYLVRHWNDASGTNTPPGWNGTPAQYHTMYTTMKGLEYMGIDTFDGIDWFEDFSDVIVAQQNKIAGPTYGSWQTSSGRGEPVIITEWALLTLEKAAPPPRPTPTPEAVPILTPIGLIALIGLLSVVAIATIRIGIKKRQ
;
A
#
# COMPACT_ATOMS: atom_id res chain seq x y z
N MET A 1 -9.38 -15.00 -12.39
CA MET A 1 -8.52 -14.49 -13.46
C MET A 1 -8.74 -15.31 -14.70
N ASN A 2 -9.01 -14.65 -15.83
CA ASN A 2 -9.15 -15.29 -17.13
C ASN A 2 -8.19 -14.57 -18.07
N VAL A 3 -6.94 -15.01 -18.02
CA VAL A 3 -5.82 -14.39 -18.75
C VAL A 3 -5.04 -15.52 -19.43
N PRO A 4 -5.59 -16.10 -20.52
CA PRO A 4 -5.02 -17.29 -21.15
C PRO A 4 -3.54 -17.15 -21.47
N GLY A 5 -2.74 -18.14 -21.04
CA GLY A 5 -1.28 -18.15 -21.23
C GLY A 5 -0.47 -17.44 -20.14
N SER A 6 -1.13 -16.84 -19.14
CA SER A 6 -0.48 -16.30 -17.94
C SER A 6 -0.26 -17.40 -16.88
N PRO A 7 0.79 -17.31 -16.04
CA PRO A 7 0.96 -18.19 -14.87
C PRO A 7 -0.24 -18.23 -13.92
N VAL A 8 -1.03 -17.14 -13.88
CA VAL A 8 -2.21 -17.00 -13.01
C VAL A 8 -3.54 -17.29 -13.73
N ASP A 9 -3.50 -17.89 -14.93
CA ASP A 9 -4.73 -18.21 -15.65
C ASP A 9 -5.57 -19.25 -14.87
N GLY A 10 -6.87 -18.97 -14.74
CA GLY A 10 -7.78 -19.78 -13.93
C GLY A 10 -7.69 -19.57 -12.42
N TRP A 11 -6.76 -18.74 -11.92
CA TRP A 11 -6.64 -18.46 -10.49
C TRP A 11 -7.70 -17.46 -10.01
N THR A 12 -8.08 -17.53 -8.74
CA THR A 12 -8.85 -16.48 -8.07
C THR A 12 -7.95 -15.32 -7.67
N TYR A 13 -8.52 -14.15 -7.36
CA TYR A 13 -7.73 -13.03 -6.79
C TYR A 13 -7.05 -13.41 -5.47
N GLY A 14 -7.73 -14.18 -4.61
CA GLY A 14 -7.15 -14.70 -3.36
C GLY A 14 -5.94 -15.60 -3.58
N GLN A 15 -5.96 -16.45 -4.62
CA GLN A 15 -4.80 -17.29 -4.96
C GLN A 15 -3.62 -16.45 -5.47
N VAL A 16 -3.89 -15.44 -6.29
CA VAL A 16 -2.83 -14.52 -6.74
C VAL A 16 -2.26 -13.72 -5.57
N ALA A 17 -3.11 -13.23 -4.67
CA ALA A 17 -2.67 -12.51 -3.48
C ALA A 17 -1.84 -13.39 -2.54
N GLN A 18 -2.25 -14.64 -2.31
CA GLN A 18 -1.47 -15.57 -1.49
C GLN A 18 -0.10 -15.88 -2.11
N ASP A 19 -0.02 -16.06 -3.43
CA ASP A 19 1.26 -16.31 -4.13
C ASP A 19 2.21 -15.10 -4.03
N ILE A 20 1.66 -13.87 -4.01
CA ILE A 20 2.45 -12.66 -3.74
C ILE A 20 2.95 -12.64 -2.29
N VAL A 21 2.11 -13.01 -1.31
CA VAL A 21 2.52 -13.14 0.10
C VAL A 21 3.63 -14.17 0.25
N ASP A 22 3.49 -15.34 -0.39
CA ASP A 22 4.48 -16.40 -0.35
C ASP A 22 5.81 -15.95 -0.98
N TRP A 23 5.75 -15.15 -2.06
CA TRP A 23 6.94 -14.55 -2.67
C TRP A 23 7.60 -13.47 -1.79
N LEU A 24 6.82 -12.61 -1.14
CA LEU A 24 7.34 -11.61 -0.22
C LEU A 24 7.99 -12.26 1.00
N ALA A 25 7.38 -13.31 1.56
CA ALA A 25 7.98 -14.11 2.61
C ALA A 25 9.32 -14.68 2.14
N PHE A 26 9.34 -15.39 1.01
CA PHE A 26 10.57 -15.92 0.41
C PHE A 26 11.66 -14.87 0.21
N GLY A 27 11.29 -13.65 -0.19
CA GLY A 27 12.24 -12.58 -0.52
C GLY A 27 12.73 -11.75 0.67
N GLN A 28 12.25 -12.01 1.90
CA GLN A 28 12.70 -11.29 3.09
C GLN A 28 14.20 -11.53 3.32
N VAL A 29 14.92 -10.50 3.75
CA VAL A 29 16.36 -10.59 3.98
C VAL A 29 16.61 -11.46 5.20
N GLU A 30 17.08 -12.67 4.96
CA GLU A 30 17.49 -13.62 6.00
C GLU A 30 19.03 -13.64 6.13
N SER A 31 19.54 -13.78 7.35
CA SER A 31 20.98 -13.96 7.57
C SER A 31 21.26 -15.25 8.37
N PRO A 32 22.13 -16.16 7.86
CA PRO A 32 22.62 -17.27 8.67
C PRO A 32 23.60 -16.82 9.77
N VAL A 33 23.96 -15.54 9.81
CA VAL A 33 24.80 -14.91 10.82
C VAL A 33 23.92 -14.05 11.72
N PRO A 34 23.84 -14.32 13.03
CA PRO A 34 23.02 -13.53 13.94
C PRO A 34 23.41 -12.04 13.95
N ASN A 35 22.42 -11.16 14.10
CA ASN A 35 22.57 -9.71 14.31
C ASN A 35 23.22 -8.97 13.14
N ILE A 36 22.83 -9.29 11.91
CA ILE A 36 23.10 -8.40 10.79
C ILE A 36 22.05 -7.29 10.82
N VAL A 37 22.50 -6.03 10.76
CA VAL A 37 21.67 -4.82 10.94
C VAL A 37 20.54 -4.61 9.90
N TRP A 38 20.37 -5.54 8.95
CA TRP A 38 19.38 -5.51 7.87
C TRP A 38 18.47 -6.74 7.82
N GLU A 39 18.68 -7.71 8.72
CA GLU A 39 17.89 -8.94 8.78
C GLU A 39 16.42 -8.62 9.10
N GLY A 40 15.50 -9.30 8.42
CA GLY A 40 14.05 -9.12 8.56
C GLY A 40 13.44 -8.02 7.69
N GLY A 41 14.25 -7.19 7.03
CA GLY A 41 13.78 -6.21 6.04
C GLY A 41 13.61 -6.80 4.63
N TRP A 42 13.33 -5.93 3.66
CA TRP A 42 13.29 -6.24 2.23
C TRP A 42 14.21 -5.31 1.43
N ASP A 43 14.76 -5.81 0.33
CA ASP A 43 15.59 -5.07 -0.63
C ASP A 43 14.86 -5.03 -1.99
N TYR A 44 15.43 -4.32 -2.96
CA TYR A 44 15.00 -4.25 -4.37
C TYR A 44 15.10 -5.58 -5.11
N SER A 45 15.66 -6.62 -4.50
CA SER A 45 15.73 -7.98 -5.05
C SER A 45 15.34 -8.99 -3.97
N ALA A 46 14.67 -10.07 -4.38
CA ALA A 46 14.38 -11.18 -3.48
C ALA A 46 15.68 -11.84 -3.03
N VAL A 47 15.80 -12.10 -1.73
CA VAL A 47 16.93 -12.81 -1.13
C VAL A 47 16.54 -14.25 -0.91
N ASP A 48 17.12 -15.17 -1.69
CA ASP A 48 16.85 -16.61 -1.57
C ASP A 48 17.57 -17.19 -0.35
N ASN A 49 16.91 -17.25 0.81
CA ASN A 49 17.40 -17.97 2.00
C ASN A 49 18.82 -17.55 2.41
N GLY A 50 19.06 -16.23 2.44
CA GLY A 50 20.37 -15.65 2.71
C GLY A 50 21.43 -15.89 1.62
N ALA A 51 21.07 -16.32 0.41
CA ALA A 51 22.00 -16.28 -0.72
C ALA A 51 22.49 -14.84 -0.90
N ASP A 52 23.81 -14.68 -1.08
CA ASP A 52 24.49 -13.39 -1.22
C ASP A 52 24.41 -12.47 0.03
N VAL A 53 24.48 -13.04 1.25
CA VAL A 53 24.65 -12.29 2.52
C VAL A 53 25.69 -11.17 2.36
N GLY A 54 25.28 -9.92 2.63
CA GLY A 54 26.13 -8.73 2.54
C GLY A 54 26.10 -8.00 1.20
N ALA A 55 25.50 -8.58 0.15
CA ALA A 55 25.17 -7.87 -1.08
C ALA A 55 23.79 -7.19 -1.01
N TYR A 56 22.87 -7.76 -0.23
CA TYR A 56 21.50 -7.27 -0.04
C TYR A 56 21.28 -6.78 1.39
N HIS A 57 20.58 -5.65 1.50
CA HIS A 57 20.41 -4.88 2.72
C HIS A 57 18.95 -4.44 2.77
N GLY A 58 18.19 -4.96 3.74
CA GLY A 58 16.84 -4.48 4.01
C GLY A 58 16.83 -2.96 4.14
N ASP A 59 15.95 -2.28 3.42
CA ASP A 59 15.78 -0.83 3.54
C ASP A 59 14.32 -0.43 3.76
N GLN A 60 14.10 0.74 4.36
CA GLN A 60 12.76 1.26 4.68
C GLN A 60 11.93 1.61 3.45
N SER A 61 12.54 1.75 2.27
CA SER A 61 11.78 1.98 1.05
C SER A 61 11.14 0.73 0.49
N ASN A 62 11.76 -0.43 0.68
CA ASN A 62 11.18 -1.71 0.30
C ASN A 62 10.43 -2.34 1.47
N SER A 63 11.01 -2.36 2.66
CA SER A 63 10.42 -2.96 3.87
C SER A 63 9.09 -2.30 4.25
N GLY A 64 9.02 -0.97 4.20
CA GLY A 64 7.78 -0.25 4.48
C GLY A 64 6.64 -0.62 3.51
N TYR A 65 6.92 -0.72 2.21
CA TYR A 65 5.90 -1.08 1.22
C TYR A 65 5.57 -2.57 1.22
N ALA A 66 6.55 -3.44 1.43
CA ALA A 66 6.34 -4.87 1.60
C ALA A 66 5.41 -5.11 2.79
N THR A 67 5.67 -4.46 3.92
CA THR A 67 4.86 -4.60 5.14
C THR A 67 3.45 -4.03 4.96
N ILE A 68 3.29 -2.87 4.31
CA ILE A 68 1.95 -2.35 3.96
C ILE A 68 1.19 -3.38 3.11
N GLY A 69 1.82 -3.93 2.07
CA GLY A 69 1.20 -4.94 1.21
C GLY A 69 0.83 -6.22 1.97
N LEU A 70 1.69 -6.67 2.88
CA LEU A 70 1.44 -7.82 3.75
C LEU A 70 0.27 -7.56 4.70
N GLY A 71 0.22 -6.41 5.39
CA GLY A 71 -0.90 -6.05 6.26
C GLY A 71 -2.25 -6.05 5.53
N GLU A 72 -2.31 -5.45 4.34
CA GLU A 72 -3.51 -5.45 3.49
C GLU A 72 -3.87 -6.87 3.01
N ALA A 73 -2.87 -7.72 2.73
CA ALA A 73 -3.11 -9.11 2.35
C ALA A 73 -3.68 -9.93 3.51
N GLU A 74 -3.24 -9.70 4.75
CA GLU A 74 -3.81 -10.32 5.96
C GLU A 74 -5.30 -9.96 6.10
N ASP A 75 -5.63 -8.68 5.93
CA ASP A 75 -7.03 -8.19 5.93
C ASP A 75 -7.86 -8.77 4.76
N PHE A 76 -7.21 -9.04 3.62
CA PHE A 76 -7.82 -9.72 2.49
C PHE A 76 -8.03 -11.24 2.72
N GLY A 77 -7.52 -11.77 3.83
CA GLY A 77 -7.66 -13.18 4.23
C GLY A 77 -6.52 -14.09 3.77
N CYS A 78 -5.38 -13.53 3.33
CA CYS A 78 -4.16 -14.30 3.11
C CYS A 78 -3.52 -14.71 4.45
N THR A 79 -2.78 -15.81 4.42
CA THR A 79 -2.01 -16.28 5.58
C THR A 79 -0.56 -15.86 5.43
N ILE A 80 -0.05 -15.15 6.43
CA ILE A 80 1.36 -14.74 6.50
C ILE A 80 2.05 -15.67 7.49
N PRO A 81 3.20 -16.27 7.13
CA PRO A 81 3.94 -17.08 8.08
C PRO A 81 4.41 -16.27 9.29
N ASP A 82 4.21 -16.79 10.51
CA ASP A 82 4.56 -16.10 11.77
C ASP A 82 6.03 -15.65 11.85
N TRP A 83 6.93 -16.40 11.21
CA TRP A 83 8.36 -16.09 11.20
C TRP A 83 8.65 -14.77 10.47
N VAL A 84 7.84 -14.36 9.49
CA VAL A 84 8.02 -13.09 8.77
C VAL A 84 7.91 -11.90 9.73
N LYS A 85 6.91 -11.94 10.62
CA LYS A 85 6.71 -10.93 11.67
C LYS A 85 7.80 -11.01 12.74
N THR A 86 8.30 -12.22 13.03
CA THR A 86 9.39 -12.42 14.01
C THR A 86 10.70 -11.81 13.52
N GLU A 87 11.08 -12.04 12.26
CA GLU A 87 12.29 -11.45 11.67
C GLU A 87 12.12 -9.94 11.48
N LEU A 88 10.95 -9.47 11.05
CA LEU A 88 10.67 -8.04 10.96
C LEU A 88 10.80 -7.33 12.32
N ASP A 89 10.43 -7.98 13.42
CA ASP A 89 10.60 -7.41 14.77
C ASP A 89 12.07 -7.14 15.10
N VAL A 90 12.98 -8.01 14.64
CA VAL A 90 14.43 -7.82 14.74
C VAL A 90 14.87 -6.63 13.89
N TYR A 91 14.37 -6.51 12.66
CA TYR A 91 14.67 -5.39 11.76
C TYR A 91 14.28 -4.04 12.38
N ILE A 92 13.08 -3.95 12.96
CA ILE A 92 12.55 -2.75 13.62
C ILE A 92 13.47 -2.30 14.75
N ASP A 93 13.93 -3.22 15.59
CA ASP A 93 14.84 -2.94 16.72
C ASP A 93 16.19 -2.36 16.24
N HIS A 94 16.70 -2.85 15.10
CA HIS A 94 17.96 -2.33 14.54
C HIS A 94 17.80 -0.96 13.88
N LEU A 95 16.63 -0.68 13.31
CA LEU A 95 16.41 0.51 12.50
C LEU A 95 15.94 1.74 13.26
N GLN A 96 15.20 1.53 14.34
CA GLN A 96 14.74 2.66 15.13
C GLN A 96 15.94 3.31 15.80
N ASP A 97 16.04 4.62 15.69
CA ASP A 97 17.06 5.39 16.38
C ASP A 97 16.87 5.30 17.90
N ASP A 98 17.93 4.90 18.60
CA ASP A 98 17.94 4.80 20.06
C ASP A 98 17.67 6.16 20.69
N VAL A 99 16.92 6.19 21.79
CA VAL A 99 16.65 7.44 22.51
C VAL A 99 17.87 7.79 23.38
N ASP A 100 18.76 8.62 22.85
CA ASP A 100 20.00 9.06 23.51
C ASP A 100 20.11 10.59 23.71
N GLY A 101 19.09 11.33 23.28
CA GLY A 101 18.93 12.76 23.49
C GLY A 101 19.35 13.60 22.28
N ASP A 102 19.55 12.98 21.12
CA ASP A 102 19.78 13.68 19.86
C ASP A 102 18.45 14.10 19.20
N THR A 103 18.51 14.61 17.95
CA THR A 103 17.30 15.02 17.23
C THR A 103 16.57 13.87 16.54
N ASN A 104 17.25 12.76 16.30
CA ASN A 104 16.76 11.59 15.59
C ASN A 104 16.03 10.59 16.49
N ASP A 105 16.21 10.68 17.82
CA ASP A 105 15.60 9.84 18.85
C ASP A 105 14.24 9.25 18.40
N GLY A 106 14.14 7.94 18.28
CA GLY A 106 12.89 7.22 17.98
C GLY A 106 12.44 7.23 16.51
N GLY A 107 13.07 8.02 15.63
CA GLY A 107 12.80 8.00 14.20
C GLY A 107 13.42 6.79 13.50
N SER A 108 13.03 6.56 12.25
CA SER A 108 13.58 5.44 11.46
C SER A 108 14.75 5.85 10.57
N TRP A 109 15.86 5.11 10.67
CA TRP A 109 16.93 5.10 9.67
C TRP A 109 16.45 4.48 8.35
N TYR A 110 17.21 4.67 7.26
CA TYR A 110 16.89 4.09 5.95
C TYR A 110 17.25 2.62 5.88
N SER A 111 18.46 2.25 6.30
CA SER A 111 18.87 0.84 6.35
C SER A 111 19.57 0.49 7.66
N TYR A 112 20.23 1.44 8.33
CA TYR A 112 20.99 1.21 9.56
C TYR A 112 21.20 2.49 10.34
N PRO A 113 21.45 2.40 11.66
CA PRO A 113 21.87 3.53 12.46
C PRO A 113 23.09 4.24 11.87
N GLY A 114 22.96 5.54 11.64
CA GLY A 114 24.02 6.39 11.09
C GLY A 114 24.19 6.33 9.57
N ASP A 115 23.27 5.71 8.82
CA ASP A 115 23.34 5.70 7.36
C ASP A 115 23.30 7.13 6.76
N PRO A 116 23.91 7.35 5.58
CA PRO A 116 24.03 8.69 4.99
C PRO A 116 22.72 9.26 4.44
N ILE A 117 21.63 8.49 4.40
CA ILE A 117 20.29 8.94 3.96
C ILE A 117 19.53 9.56 5.16
N GLY A 118 19.92 9.23 6.39
CA GLY A 118 19.46 9.89 7.62
C GLY A 118 18.11 9.38 8.13
N VAL A 119 17.48 10.14 9.03
CA VAL A 119 16.16 9.85 9.61
C VAL A 119 15.12 10.85 9.07
N ASN A 120 13.89 10.40 8.80
CA ASN A 120 12.78 11.30 8.39
C ASN A 120 11.38 10.73 8.69
N ILE A 121 10.35 11.58 8.59
CA ILE A 121 8.95 11.24 8.83
C ILE A 121 8.45 10.17 7.85
N TYR A 122 8.93 10.15 6.60
CA TYR A 122 8.52 9.12 5.63
C TYR A 122 8.81 7.71 6.14
N LYS A 123 10.06 7.48 6.57
CA LYS A 123 10.51 6.19 7.11
C LYS A 123 9.92 5.92 8.50
N THR A 124 9.75 6.97 9.31
CA THR A 124 9.15 6.80 10.63
C THR A 124 7.67 6.43 10.54
N GLY A 125 6.96 6.94 9.53
CA GLY A 125 5.59 6.54 9.21
C GLY A 125 5.48 5.06 8.83
N THR A 126 6.41 4.55 8.00
CA THR A 126 6.46 3.12 7.67
C THR A 126 6.84 2.27 8.88
N LEU A 127 7.82 2.72 9.69
CA LEU A 127 8.21 2.06 10.94
C LEU A 127 7.04 1.87 11.92
N ILE A 128 6.15 2.87 12.06
CA ILE A 128 4.95 2.75 12.89
C ILE A 128 3.99 1.68 12.32
N PHE A 129 3.84 1.59 11.00
CA PHE A 129 3.06 0.51 10.39
C PHE A 129 3.66 -0.85 10.72
N GLU A 130 4.98 -1.00 10.58
CA GLU A 130 5.72 -2.23 10.87
C GLU A 130 5.54 -2.67 12.32
N MET A 131 5.63 -1.73 13.28
CA MET A 131 5.37 -1.98 14.70
C MET A 131 3.95 -2.52 14.94
N ALA A 132 2.93 -1.89 14.37
CA ALA A 132 1.55 -2.38 14.49
C ALA A 132 1.39 -3.78 13.87
N PHE A 133 2.01 -4.00 12.71
CA PHE A 133 1.93 -5.27 12.00
C PHE A 133 2.57 -6.44 12.76
N VAL A 134 3.65 -6.20 13.51
CA VAL A 134 4.24 -7.21 14.41
C VAL A 134 3.51 -7.33 15.76
N GLY A 135 2.49 -6.50 16.00
CA GLY A 135 1.57 -6.63 17.14
C GLY A 135 1.78 -5.63 18.27
N ASP A 136 2.52 -4.54 18.06
CA ASP A 136 2.59 -3.45 19.04
C ASP A 136 1.24 -2.75 19.22
N ALA A 137 1.09 -2.16 20.40
CA ALA A 137 0.00 -1.25 20.70
C ALA A 137 0.47 0.22 20.60
N PRO A 138 -0.44 1.20 20.45
CA PRO A 138 -0.10 2.62 20.51
C PRO A 138 0.69 3.04 21.75
N SER A 139 0.53 2.33 22.86
CA SER A 139 1.22 2.59 24.12
C SER A 139 2.57 1.88 24.26
N THR A 140 3.01 1.08 23.28
CA THR A 140 4.33 0.46 23.33
C THR A 140 5.40 1.55 23.26
N GLN A 141 6.47 1.41 24.06
CA GLN A 141 7.48 2.47 24.20
C GLN A 141 8.13 2.85 22.87
N ARG A 142 8.44 1.89 21.99
CA ARG A 142 9.00 2.17 20.67
C ARG A 142 8.05 2.94 19.75
N VAL A 143 6.74 2.72 19.88
CA VAL A 143 5.71 3.51 19.18
C VAL A 143 5.67 4.94 19.73
N THR A 144 5.74 5.10 21.06
CA THR A 144 5.82 6.41 21.71
C THR A 144 7.05 7.19 21.22
N ASN A 145 8.22 6.55 21.18
CA ASN A 145 9.45 7.15 20.68
C ASN A 145 9.31 7.62 19.22
N ALA A 146 8.68 6.79 18.37
CA ALA A 146 8.41 7.15 16.97
C ALA A 146 7.45 8.34 16.85
N THR A 147 6.38 8.38 17.65
CA THR A 147 5.48 9.55 17.65
C THR A 147 6.14 10.80 18.21
N ASP A 148 7.03 10.68 19.20
CA ASP A 148 7.81 11.82 19.71
C ASP A 148 8.75 12.38 18.64
N TYR A 149 9.32 11.52 17.79
CA TYR A 149 10.06 11.95 16.59
C TYR A 149 9.16 12.73 15.62
N LEU A 150 7.94 12.23 15.36
CA LEU A 150 6.97 12.94 14.53
C LEU A 150 6.65 14.32 15.10
N VAL A 151 6.45 14.45 16.42
CA VAL A 151 6.21 15.74 17.09
C VAL A 151 7.36 16.72 16.84
N ARG A 152 8.60 16.28 17.03
CA ARG A 152 9.80 17.12 16.85
C ARG A 152 9.92 17.68 15.43
N HIS A 153 9.52 16.89 14.43
CA HIS A 153 9.74 17.19 13.02
C HIS A 153 8.48 17.51 12.22
N TRP A 154 7.31 17.58 12.87
CA TRP A 154 6.02 17.66 12.18
C TRP A 154 5.95 18.86 11.22
N ASN A 155 6.47 20.00 11.66
CA ASN A 155 6.41 21.23 10.88
C ASN A 155 7.62 21.44 9.95
N ASP A 156 8.55 20.49 9.91
CA ASP A 156 9.72 20.62 9.06
C ASP A 156 9.33 20.54 7.58
N ALA A 157 10.05 21.30 6.77
CA ALA A 157 9.89 21.22 5.33
C ALA A 157 10.37 19.85 4.82
N SER A 158 9.81 19.43 3.70
CA SER A 158 10.26 18.32 2.89
C SER A 158 11.22 18.79 1.80
N GLY A 159 12.05 17.89 1.27
CA GLY A 159 13.02 18.26 0.23
C GLY A 159 13.87 17.09 -0.28
N THR A 160 14.46 17.29 -1.46
CA THR A 160 15.47 16.37 -2.00
C THR A 160 16.76 16.48 -1.19
N ASN A 161 17.11 15.40 -0.49
CA ASN A 161 18.32 15.18 0.30
C ASN A 161 18.28 15.84 1.69
N THR A 162 17.52 15.24 2.62
CA THR A 162 17.47 15.56 4.07
C THR A 162 16.90 16.94 4.42
N PRO A 163 15.56 17.05 4.41
CA PRO A 163 14.94 17.51 5.65
C PRO A 163 13.82 16.55 6.09
N PRO A 164 13.60 16.44 7.40
CA PRO A 164 12.93 15.28 7.99
C PRO A 164 11.41 15.30 7.81
N GLY A 165 10.83 16.41 7.34
CA GLY A 165 9.39 16.63 7.36
C GLY A 165 8.64 16.24 6.09
N TRP A 166 7.35 16.56 6.10
CA TRP A 166 6.40 16.31 5.01
C TRP A 166 5.91 17.60 4.33
N ASN A 167 6.02 18.73 5.03
CA ASN A 167 5.37 19.98 4.67
C ASN A 167 6.17 20.74 3.60
N GLY A 168 5.54 21.58 2.79
CA GLY A 168 6.25 22.32 1.74
C GLY A 168 5.35 22.84 0.65
N THR A 169 5.93 23.44 -0.38
CA THR A 169 5.21 23.91 -1.57
C THR A 169 6.01 23.57 -2.83
N PRO A 170 5.75 22.40 -3.47
CA PRO A 170 4.75 21.39 -3.11
C PRO A 170 5.16 20.57 -1.86
N ALA A 171 4.18 20.03 -1.15
CA ALA A 171 4.40 19.10 -0.04
C ALA A 171 4.82 17.69 -0.52
N GLN A 172 5.19 16.83 0.43
CA GLN A 172 5.63 15.44 0.19
C GLN A 172 4.43 14.48 0.36
N TYR A 173 3.67 14.27 -0.73
CA TYR A 173 2.48 13.40 -0.70
C TYR A 173 2.78 11.92 -0.41
N HIS A 174 3.97 11.44 -0.77
CA HIS A 174 4.41 10.08 -0.44
C HIS A 174 4.63 9.91 1.07
N THR A 175 5.27 10.87 1.74
CA THR A 175 5.44 10.92 3.20
C THR A 175 4.08 10.98 3.88
N MET A 176 3.17 11.83 3.38
CA MET A 176 1.81 11.92 3.92
C MET A 176 1.10 10.56 3.85
N TYR A 177 1.17 9.89 2.70
CA TYR A 177 0.55 8.59 2.51
C TYR A 177 1.12 7.53 3.47
N THR A 178 2.45 7.37 3.55
CA THR A 178 3.03 6.34 4.42
C THR A 178 2.83 6.64 5.90
N THR A 179 2.89 7.91 6.30
CA THR A 179 2.61 8.34 7.67
C THR A 179 1.14 8.09 8.03
N MET A 180 0.22 8.40 7.12
CA MET A 180 -1.19 8.08 7.27
C MET A 180 -1.38 6.57 7.46
N LYS A 181 -0.80 5.73 6.60
CA LYS A 181 -0.94 4.28 6.71
C LYS A 181 -0.46 3.77 8.07
N GLY A 182 0.71 4.21 8.53
CA GLY A 182 1.24 3.82 9.84
C GLY A 182 0.36 4.24 11.00
N LEU A 183 -0.05 5.51 11.05
CA LEU A 183 -0.89 6.03 12.12
C LEU A 183 -2.29 5.40 12.13
N GLU A 184 -2.92 5.20 10.97
CA GLU A 184 -4.22 4.53 10.87
C GLU A 184 -4.16 3.07 11.31
N TYR A 185 -3.18 2.33 10.81
CA TYR A 185 -3.05 0.90 11.12
C TYR A 185 -2.73 0.68 12.60
N MET A 186 -1.97 1.61 13.22
CA MET A 186 -1.74 1.65 14.66
C MET A 186 -2.97 2.13 15.45
N GLY A 187 -3.93 2.82 14.83
CA GLY A 187 -5.09 3.39 15.52
C GLY A 187 -4.80 4.70 16.27
N ILE A 188 -3.89 5.52 15.74
CA ILE A 188 -3.50 6.83 16.28
C ILE A 188 -4.17 7.92 15.45
N ASP A 189 -5.22 8.55 16.00
CA ASP A 189 -5.89 9.69 15.35
C ASP A 189 -5.20 11.03 15.63
N THR A 190 -4.58 11.16 16.81
CA THR A 190 -3.87 12.38 17.23
C THR A 190 -2.68 12.03 18.11
N PHE A 191 -1.63 12.84 18.09
CA PHE A 191 -0.48 12.72 18.99
C PHE A 191 0.03 14.10 19.39
N ASP A 192 0.32 14.33 20.67
CA ASP A 192 0.72 15.65 21.22
C ASP A 192 -0.13 16.86 20.75
N GLY A 193 -1.44 16.65 20.58
CA GLY A 193 -2.36 17.68 20.09
C GLY A 193 -2.31 17.95 18.58
N ILE A 194 -1.50 17.21 17.82
CA ILE A 194 -1.49 17.21 16.36
C ILE A 194 -2.63 16.32 15.84
N ASP A 195 -3.54 16.93 15.08
CA ASP A 195 -4.48 16.21 14.21
C ASP A 195 -3.83 16.08 12.83
N TRP A 196 -3.16 14.96 12.62
CA TRP A 196 -2.38 14.75 11.41
C TRP A 196 -3.24 14.72 10.15
N PHE A 197 -4.49 14.28 10.26
CA PHE A 197 -5.37 14.16 9.10
C PHE A 197 -5.91 15.54 8.70
N GLU A 198 -6.28 16.38 9.66
CA GLU A 198 -6.63 17.78 9.40
C GLU A 198 -5.46 18.49 8.69
N ASP A 199 -4.25 18.39 9.25
CA ASP A 199 -3.06 19.03 8.68
C ASP A 199 -2.73 18.55 7.25
N PHE A 200 -2.74 17.23 7.01
CA PHE A 200 -2.48 16.68 5.68
C PHE A 200 -3.57 17.07 4.69
N SER A 201 -4.84 16.92 5.07
CA SER A 201 -5.96 17.16 4.17
C SER A 201 -6.06 18.63 3.75
N ASP A 202 -5.83 19.56 4.68
CA ASP A 202 -5.79 21.00 4.39
C ASP A 202 -4.70 21.33 3.36
N VAL A 203 -3.49 20.81 3.54
CA VAL A 203 -2.38 21.04 2.62
C VAL A 203 -2.65 20.41 1.25
N ILE A 204 -3.13 19.17 1.20
CA ILE A 204 -3.44 18.47 -0.05
C ILE A 204 -4.50 19.27 -0.84
N VAL A 205 -5.63 19.63 -0.22
CA VAL A 205 -6.72 20.38 -0.88
C VAL A 205 -6.27 21.77 -1.32
N ALA A 206 -5.45 22.44 -0.51
CA ALA A 206 -4.90 23.75 -0.87
C ALA A 206 -4.06 23.68 -2.15
N GLN A 207 -3.24 22.62 -2.29
CA GLN A 207 -2.28 22.44 -3.38
C GLN A 207 -2.84 21.76 -4.64
N GLN A 208 -4.10 21.33 -4.64
CA GLN A 208 -4.75 20.74 -5.81
C GLN A 208 -4.72 21.69 -7.01
N ASN A 209 -4.41 21.18 -8.20
CA ASN A 209 -4.44 21.99 -9.42
C ASN A 209 -5.87 22.43 -9.76
N LYS A 210 -6.10 23.75 -9.73
CA LYS A 210 -7.40 24.38 -10.03
C LYS A 210 -7.47 24.97 -11.44
N ILE A 211 -6.43 24.81 -12.24
CA ILE A 211 -6.39 25.31 -13.62
C ILE A 211 -7.21 24.39 -14.50
N ALA A 212 -8.24 24.95 -15.17
CA ALA A 212 -9.06 24.20 -16.12
C ALA A 212 -8.20 23.59 -17.23
N GLY A 213 -8.32 22.28 -17.43
CA GLY A 213 -7.49 21.53 -18.37
C GLY A 213 -7.39 20.05 -17.99
N PRO A 214 -6.53 19.29 -18.69
CA PRO A 214 -6.39 17.84 -18.49
C PRO A 214 -5.86 17.45 -17.10
N THR A 215 -5.23 18.37 -16.39
CA THR A 215 -4.65 18.17 -15.05
C THR A 215 -5.50 18.81 -13.96
N TYR A 216 -6.70 19.33 -14.28
CA TYR A 216 -7.61 19.87 -13.28
C TYR A 216 -7.96 18.81 -12.24
N GLY A 217 -7.85 19.15 -10.95
CA GLY A 217 -8.14 18.26 -9.84
C GLY A 217 -7.00 17.30 -9.44
N SER A 218 -5.84 17.40 -10.08
CA SER A 218 -4.68 16.53 -9.83
C SER A 218 -3.54 17.26 -9.10
N TRP A 219 -2.51 16.51 -8.71
CA TRP A 219 -1.26 17.03 -8.14
C TRP A 219 -0.10 16.68 -9.06
N GLN A 220 0.56 17.71 -9.58
CA GLN A 220 1.52 17.56 -10.67
C GLN A 220 2.97 17.43 -10.21
N THR A 221 3.26 17.86 -8.99
CA THR A 221 4.59 17.86 -8.41
C THR A 221 4.50 17.55 -6.93
N SER A 222 5.52 16.91 -6.39
CA SER A 222 5.76 16.71 -4.97
C SER A 222 7.19 17.17 -4.66
N SER A 223 7.49 17.42 -3.40
CA SER A 223 8.88 17.64 -2.98
C SER A 223 9.68 16.34 -3.11
N GLY A 224 10.23 16.10 -4.30
CA GLY A 224 11.42 15.28 -4.47
C GLY A 224 11.29 14.04 -5.36
N ARG A 225 10.12 13.40 -5.52
CA ARG A 225 9.97 12.18 -6.35
C ARG A 225 8.52 11.92 -6.81
N GLY A 226 8.39 11.22 -7.93
CA GLY A 226 7.13 10.63 -8.38
C GLY A 226 6.64 11.19 -9.71
N GLU A 227 6.01 10.34 -10.50
CA GLU A 227 5.28 10.76 -11.69
C GLU A 227 3.93 11.38 -11.29
N PRO A 228 3.38 12.34 -12.06
CA PRO A 228 2.14 13.03 -11.70
C PRO A 228 0.95 12.12 -11.35
N VAL A 229 0.88 10.94 -11.97
CA VAL A 229 -0.14 9.93 -11.69
C VAL A 229 0.01 9.39 -10.26
N ILE A 230 1.20 8.92 -9.90
CA ILE A 230 1.50 8.38 -8.56
C ILE A 230 1.36 9.46 -7.49
N ILE A 231 1.79 10.69 -7.80
CA ILE A 231 1.63 11.83 -6.89
C ILE A 231 0.14 12.09 -6.60
N THR A 232 -0.70 12.04 -7.64
CA THR A 232 -2.14 12.20 -7.50
C THR A 232 -2.73 11.03 -6.71
N GLU A 233 -2.27 9.80 -6.94
CA GLU A 233 -2.71 8.62 -6.19
C GLU A 233 -2.40 8.74 -4.69
N TRP A 234 -1.17 9.12 -4.30
CA TRP A 234 -0.83 9.33 -2.88
C TRP A 234 -1.69 10.41 -2.22
N ALA A 235 -1.93 11.53 -2.91
CA ALA A 235 -2.80 12.60 -2.41
C ALA A 235 -4.25 12.10 -2.21
N LEU A 236 -4.79 11.35 -3.18
CA LEU A 236 -6.14 10.81 -3.10
C LEU A 236 -6.28 9.73 -2.03
N LEU A 237 -5.34 8.80 -1.94
CA LEU A 237 -5.34 7.73 -0.94
C LEU A 237 -5.23 8.31 0.47
N THR A 238 -4.42 9.36 0.67
CA THR A 238 -4.36 10.06 1.96
C THR A 238 -5.71 10.68 2.32
N LEU A 239 -6.41 11.29 1.35
CA LEU A 239 -7.75 11.86 1.58
C LEU A 239 -8.85 10.79 1.77
N GLU A 240 -8.64 9.55 1.30
CA GLU A 240 -9.63 8.48 1.37
C GLU A 240 -9.97 8.05 2.80
N LYS A 241 -9.13 8.35 3.81
CA LYS A 241 -9.50 8.20 5.23
C LYS A 241 -10.90 8.75 5.54
N ALA A 242 -11.24 9.91 4.96
CA ALA A 242 -12.53 10.56 5.19
C ALA A 242 -13.66 10.04 4.27
N ALA A 243 -13.38 9.10 3.37
CA ALA A 243 -14.39 8.57 2.47
C ALA A 243 -15.38 7.68 3.22
N PRO A 244 -16.70 7.87 3.03
CA PRO A 244 -17.69 6.96 3.60
C PRO A 244 -17.47 5.53 3.06
N PRO A 245 -17.71 4.48 3.86
CA PRO A 245 -17.48 3.11 3.44
C PRO A 245 -18.20 2.80 2.13
N PRO A 246 -17.63 1.92 1.27
CA PRO A 246 -18.28 1.52 0.02
C PRO A 246 -19.71 1.09 0.30
N ARG A 247 -20.68 1.69 -0.39
CA ARG A 247 -22.07 1.26 -0.26
C ARG A 247 -22.13 -0.24 -0.62
N PRO A 248 -22.83 -1.07 0.17
CA PRO A 248 -22.93 -2.49 -0.13
C PRO A 248 -23.38 -2.67 -1.57
N THR A 249 -22.62 -3.44 -2.33
CA THR A 249 -22.96 -3.81 -3.71
C THR A 249 -24.37 -4.39 -3.69
N PRO A 250 -25.32 -3.87 -4.50
CA PRO A 250 -26.64 -4.46 -4.56
C PRO A 250 -26.48 -5.94 -4.89
N THR A 251 -27.11 -6.81 -4.09
CA THR A 251 -27.16 -8.25 -4.36
C THR A 251 -27.55 -8.43 -5.82
N PRO A 252 -26.81 -9.21 -6.62
CA PRO A 252 -27.19 -9.47 -8.00
C PRO A 252 -28.64 -9.94 -7.99
N GLU A 253 -29.53 -9.18 -8.65
CA GLU A 253 -30.93 -9.62 -8.76
C GLU A 253 -30.93 -11.03 -9.34
N ALA A 254 -31.58 -11.96 -8.66
CA ALA A 254 -31.74 -13.31 -9.16
C ALA A 254 -32.30 -13.22 -10.57
N VAL A 255 -31.54 -13.69 -11.56
CA VAL A 255 -32.02 -13.78 -12.94
C VAL A 255 -33.35 -14.53 -12.87
N PRO A 256 -34.48 -13.93 -13.26
CA PRO A 256 -35.77 -14.59 -13.15
C PRO A 256 -35.68 -15.89 -13.93
N ILE A 257 -35.90 -17.00 -13.23
CA ILE A 257 -35.94 -18.33 -13.83
C ILE A 257 -36.90 -18.22 -15.02
N LEU A 258 -36.40 -18.53 -16.22
CA LEU A 258 -37.21 -18.60 -17.43
C LEU A 258 -38.40 -19.51 -17.12
N THR A 259 -39.56 -18.89 -16.94
CA THR A 259 -40.79 -19.64 -16.72
C THR A 259 -41.01 -20.53 -17.96
N PRO A 260 -41.75 -21.65 -17.84
CA PRO A 260 -42.09 -22.47 -19.00
C PRO A 260 -42.67 -21.65 -20.17
N ILE A 261 -43.35 -20.53 -19.88
CA ILE A 261 -43.86 -19.57 -20.87
C ILE A 261 -42.71 -18.84 -21.58
N GLY A 262 -41.69 -18.39 -20.85
CA GLY A 262 -40.49 -17.78 -21.42
C GLY A 262 -39.72 -18.75 -22.33
N LEU A 263 -39.67 -20.04 -21.98
CA LEU A 263 -39.05 -21.08 -22.81
C LEU A 263 -39.85 -21.31 -24.11
N ILE A 264 -41.19 -21.31 -24.03
CA ILE A 264 -42.07 -21.42 -25.20
C ILE A 264 -41.92 -20.20 -26.12
N ALA A 265 -41.80 -18.99 -25.57
CA ALA A 265 -41.57 -17.77 -26.34
C ALA A 265 -40.20 -17.79 -27.06
N LEU A 266 -39.15 -18.29 -26.41
CA LEU A 266 -37.82 -18.43 -27.00
C LEU A 266 -37.79 -19.46 -28.13
N ILE A 267 -38.45 -20.61 -27.94
CA ILE A 267 -38.59 -21.64 -28.99
C ILE A 267 -39.43 -21.13 -30.17
N GLY A 268 -40.49 -20.36 -29.90
CA GLY A 268 -41.29 -19.69 -30.93
C GLY A 268 -40.48 -18.70 -31.75
N LEU A 269 -39.66 -17.87 -31.10
CA LEU A 269 -38.79 -16.89 -31.77
C LEU A 269 -37.74 -17.57 -32.66
N LEU A 270 -37.10 -18.63 -32.17
CA LEU A 270 -36.11 -19.40 -32.93
C LEU A 270 -36.73 -20.13 -34.13
N SER A 271 -37.98 -20.58 -34.01
CA SER A 271 -38.73 -21.23 -35.10
C SER A 271 -39.05 -20.25 -36.23
N VAL A 272 -39.42 -19.00 -35.89
CA VAL A 272 -39.67 -17.94 -36.88
C VAL A 272 -38.39 -17.55 -37.62
N VAL A 273 -37.25 -17.48 -36.91
CA VAL A 273 -35.93 -17.20 -37.52
C VAL A 273 -35.50 -18.34 -38.45
N ALA A 274 -35.72 -19.60 -38.09
CA ALA A 274 -35.41 -20.73 -38.96
C ALA A 274 -36.25 -20.72 -40.26
N ILE A 275 -37.55 -20.41 -40.17
CA ILE A 275 -38.44 -20.32 -41.34
C ILE A 275 -38.05 -19.15 -42.26
N ALA A 276 -37.66 -18.01 -41.70
CA ALA A 276 -37.17 -16.87 -42.47
C ALA A 276 -35.87 -17.19 -43.23
N THR A 277 -34.94 -17.88 -42.57
CA THR A 277 -33.65 -18.27 -43.16
C THR A 277 -33.82 -19.28 -44.31
N ILE A 278 -34.76 -20.23 -44.20
CA ILE A 278 -35.08 -21.20 -45.27
C ILE A 278 -35.71 -20.50 -46.49
N ARG A 279 -36.63 -19.54 -46.29
CA ARG A 279 -37.25 -18.79 -47.39
C ARG A 279 -36.26 -17.93 -48.17
N ILE A 280 -35.24 -17.38 -47.50
CA ILE A 280 -34.17 -16.61 -48.15
C ILE A 280 -33.24 -17.52 -48.97
N GLY A 281 -32.99 -18.74 -48.52
CA GLY A 281 -32.18 -19.73 -49.25
C GLY A 281 -32.82 -20.23 -50.54
N ILE A 282 -34.15 -20.41 -50.56
CA ILE A 282 -34.88 -20.88 -51.76
C ILE A 282 -34.94 -19.79 -52.84
N LYS A 283 -35.09 -18.51 -52.48
CA LYS A 283 -35.10 -17.39 -53.44
C LYS A 283 -33.76 -17.16 -54.15
N LYS A 284 -32.65 -17.66 -53.63
CA LYS A 284 -31.31 -17.54 -54.25
C LYS A 284 -30.98 -18.66 -55.25
N ARG A 285 -31.86 -19.66 -55.43
CA ARG A 285 -31.63 -20.84 -56.30
C ARG A 285 -32.58 -20.93 -57.51
N GLN A 286 -33.29 -19.85 -57.85
CA GLN A 286 -34.02 -19.67 -59.12
C GLN A 286 -33.37 -18.52 -59.89
#